data_AF-A0A7N2KNJ9-F1
#
_entry.id   AF-A0A7N2KNJ9-F1
#
_cell.length_a   1.000
_cell.length_b   1.000
_cell.length_c   1.000
_cell.angle_alpha   90.00
_cell.angle_beta   90.00
_cell.angle_gamma   90.00
#
_symmetry.space_group_name_H-M   'P 1'
#
loop_
_entity.id
_entity.type
_entity.pdbx_description
1 polymer ?
#
loop_
_entity_poly.entity_id
_entity_poly.type
_entity_poly.pdbx_seq_one_letter_code
_entity_poly.pdbx_strand_id
1 'polypeptide(L)'
;MNFPDWRQLGLLDIDFGWKVPINIVPVPMNMIGYEDLCMFLPPSNVYPSKKDGVRVFISLPRSAMAKFKEEMDALKIAGGETA
;
A
#
# COMPACT_ATOMS: atom_id res chain seq x y z
N MET A 1 -10.03 4.41 12.80
CA MET A 1 -9.05 4.13 11.73
C MET A 1 -9.35 5.03 10.55
N ASN A 2 -8.38 5.79 10.05
CA ASN A 2 -8.53 6.64 8.85
C ASN A 2 -8.00 5.88 7.62
N PHE A 3 -8.65 6.06 6.46
CA PHE A 3 -8.30 5.40 5.20
C PHE A 3 -7.97 6.38 4.06
N PRO A 4 -6.86 7.15 4.14
CA PRO A 4 -6.47 8.02 3.03
C PRO A 4 -6.23 7.21 1.76
N ASP A 5 -6.80 7.68 0.66
CA ASP A 5 -6.68 7.06 -0.66
C ASP A 5 -5.89 7.98 -1.59
N TRP A 6 -4.71 7.54 -2.01
CA TRP A 6 -3.81 8.27 -2.91
C TRP A 6 -3.85 7.76 -4.34
N ARG A 7 -4.70 6.77 -4.66
CA ARG A 7 -4.74 6.13 -5.98
C ARG A 7 -5.12 7.10 -7.10
N GLN A 8 -5.90 8.13 -6.79
CA GLN A 8 -6.43 9.09 -7.76
C GLN A 8 -5.69 10.44 -7.75
N LEU A 9 -4.60 10.56 -6.99
CA LEU A 9 -3.85 11.83 -6.89
C LEU A 9 -2.90 12.08 -8.08
N GLY A 10 -2.74 11.13 -9.00
CA GLY A 10 -1.87 11.28 -10.18
C GLY A 10 -0.38 11.42 -9.86
N LEU A 11 0.05 11.08 -8.64
CA LEU A 11 1.40 11.36 -8.18
C LEU A 11 2.49 10.57 -8.93
N LEU A 12 2.13 9.41 -9.51
CA LEU A 12 3.03 8.62 -10.36
C LEU A 12 3.07 9.11 -11.81
N ASP A 13 2.26 10.11 -12.18
CA ASP A 13 2.21 10.68 -13.53
C ASP A 13 3.03 11.97 -13.65
N ILE A 14 3.60 12.47 -12.54
CA ILE A 14 4.35 13.72 -12.49
C ILE A 14 5.76 13.51 -13.04
N ASP A 15 6.11 14.17 -14.15
CA ASP A 15 7.46 14.17 -14.72
C ASP A 15 8.12 15.54 -14.54
N PHE A 16 9.29 15.56 -13.88
CA PHE A 16 10.10 16.76 -13.66
C PHE A 16 11.21 16.96 -14.72
N GLY A 17 11.21 16.18 -15.80
CA GLY A 17 12.19 16.22 -16.89
C GLY A 17 13.18 15.04 -16.90
N TRP A 18 13.03 14.08 -15.98
CA TRP A 18 13.89 12.90 -15.84
C TRP A 18 13.14 11.56 -15.89
N LYS A 19 11.85 11.58 -16.24
CA LYS A 19 10.85 10.49 -16.21
C LYS A 19 9.99 10.49 -14.95
N VAL A 20 8.83 9.83 -15.08
CA VAL A 20 7.87 9.57 -14.01
C VAL A 20 8.44 8.69 -12.88
N PRO A 21 7.97 8.86 -11.63
CA PRO A 21 8.34 8.01 -10.52
C PRO A 21 7.90 6.56 -10.74
N ILE A 22 8.76 5.60 -10.38
CA ILE A 22 8.40 4.18 -10.41
C ILE A 22 7.63 3.75 -9.15
N ASN A 23 7.70 4.55 -8.09
CA ASN A 23 7.12 4.26 -6.79
C ASN A 23 6.89 5.53 -5.99
N ILE A 24 5.86 5.51 -5.14
CA ILE A 24 5.59 6.47 -4.08
C ILE A 24 5.34 5.70 -2.80
N VAL A 25 5.98 6.17 -1.73
CA VAL A 25 5.77 5.71 -0.37
C VAL A 25 5.60 6.94 0.54
N PRO A 26 4.62 6.92 1.46
CA PRO A 26 4.53 7.93 2.49
C PRO A 26 5.74 7.82 3.42
N VAL A 27 6.17 8.96 3.96
CA VAL A 27 7.25 9.01 4.96
C VAL A 27 6.87 8.11 6.14
N PRO A 28 7.82 7.34 6.72
CA PRO A 28 7.52 6.38 7.78
C PRO A 28 6.74 7.01 8.94
N MET A 29 5.51 6.55 9.15
CA MET A 29 4.61 7.12 10.16
C MET A 29 5.03 6.78 11.60
N ASN A 30 5.94 5.82 11.78
CA ASN A 30 6.63 5.58 13.05
C ASN A 30 7.48 6.79 13.49
N MET A 31 7.89 7.66 12.57
CA MET A 31 8.53 8.94 12.90
C MET A 31 7.53 10.01 13.37
N ILE A 32 6.23 9.82 13.11
CA ILE A 32 5.16 10.81 13.36
C ILE A 32 4.22 10.33 14.50
N GLY A 33 4.50 9.16 15.11
CA GLY A 33 3.72 8.62 16.22
C GLY A 33 2.31 8.14 15.85
N TYR A 34 2.03 7.96 14.55
CA TYR A 34 0.73 7.51 14.07
C TYR A 34 0.65 5.99 14.05
N GLU A 35 0.05 5.44 15.11
CA GLU A 35 -0.46 4.08 15.15
C GLU A 35 -1.91 4.08 14.60
N ASP A 36 -2.35 3.01 13.94
CA ASP A 36 -3.69 2.85 13.33
C ASP A 36 -3.97 3.60 12.02
N LEU A 37 -2.97 3.63 11.14
CA LEU A 37 -3.12 4.17 9.78
C LEU A 37 -3.19 3.04 8.75
N CYS A 38 -4.16 3.11 7.84
CA CYS A 38 -4.21 2.29 6.63
C CYS A 38 -4.40 3.21 5.43
N MET A 39 -3.51 3.15 4.44
CA MET A 39 -3.58 3.99 3.25
C MET A 39 -3.59 3.14 1.99
N PHE A 40 -4.37 3.58 1.01
CA PHE A 40 -4.39 3.00 -0.32
C PHE A 40 -3.46 3.79 -1.24
N LEU A 41 -2.46 3.12 -1.79
CA LEU A 41 -1.50 3.68 -2.73
C LEU A 41 -1.76 3.11 -4.14
N PRO A 42 -1.46 3.88 -5.20
CA PRO A 42 -1.53 3.37 -6.55
C PRO A 42 -0.57 2.18 -6.74
N PRO A 43 -0.86 1.26 -7.67
CA PRO A 43 0.08 0.22 -8.08
C PRO A 43 1.42 0.85 -8.48
N SER A 44 2.53 0.15 -8.19
CA SER A 44 3.87 0.65 -8.47
C SER A 44 4.53 -0.18 -9.58
N ASN A 45 5.29 0.51 -10.42
CA ASN A 45 6.09 -0.10 -11.47
C ASN A 45 7.27 -0.93 -10.95
N VAL A 46 7.53 -0.93 -9.64
CA VAL A 46 8.48 -1.85 -8.97
C VAL A 46 8.00 -3.29 -9.06
N TYR A 47 6.68 -3.52 -9.10
CA TYR A 47 6.08 -4.85 -9.21
C TYR A 47 5.11 -4.92 -10.41
N PRO A 48 5.62 -5.02 -11.65
CA PRO A 48 4.79 -4.99 -12.86
C PRO A 48 3.69 -6.06 -12.90
N SER A 49 3.92 -7.22 -12.25
CA SER A 49 2.95 -8.31 -12.14
C SER A 49 1.72 -7.98 -11.28
N LYS A 50 1.71 -6.84 -10.59
CA LYS A 50 0.63 -6.38 -9.69
C LYS A 50 0.00 -5.06 -10.15
N LYS A 51 0.11 -4.73 -11.43
CA LYS A 51 -0.38 -3.47 -12.03
C LYS A 51 -1.87 -3.19 -11.83
N ASP A 52 -2.70 -4.22 -11.72
CA ASP A 52 -4.16 -4.11 -11.54
C ASP A 52 -4.57 -4.15 -10.06
N GLY A 53 -3.58 -4.25 -9.15
CA GLY A 53 -3.80 -4.33 -7.72
C GLY A 53 -3.79 -2.97 -7.03
N VAL A 54 -4.18 -2.98 -5.76
CA VAL A 54 -4.01 -1.85 -4.84
C VAL A 54 -2.88 -2.16 -3.88
N ARG A 55 -2.06 -1.16 -3.55
CA ARG A 55 -1.08 -1.29 -2.48
C ARG A 55 -1.66 -0.73 -1.20
N VAL A 56 -1.53 -1.49 -0.12
CA VAL A 56 -1.95 -1.08 1.22
C VAL A 56 -0.70 -0.75 2.04
N PHE A 57 -0.61 0.49 2.51
CA PHE A 57 0.40 0.89 3.49
C PHE A 57 -0.27 0.94 4.86
N ILE A 58 0.26 0.18 5.82
CA ILE A 58 -0.35 0.08 7.15
C ILE A 58 0.68 0.32 8.26
N SER A 59 0.25 1.06 9.29
CA SER A 59 0.98 1.25 10.56
C SER A 59 0.12 0.70 11.68
N LEU A 60 0.62 -0.32 12.38
CA LEU A 60 -0.03 -0.94 13.54
C LEU A 60 1.00 -1.12 14.66
N PRO A 61 0.55 -1.24 15.93
CA PRO A 61 1.40 -1.67 17.02
C PRO A 61 2.14 -2.97 16.68
N ARG A 62 3.39 -3.09 17.15
CA ARG A 62 4.26 -4.24 16.83
C ARG A 62 3.60 -5.59 17.17
N SER A 63 2.83 -5.65 18.26
CA SER A 63 2.10 -6.84 18.69
C SER A 63 0.97 -7.25 17.72
N ALA A 64 0.36 -6.30 17.02
CA ALA A 64 -0.73 -6.56 16.08
C ALA A 64 -0.25 -6.98 14.68
N MET A 65 1.01 -6.66 14.33
CA MET A 65 1.55 -6.88 12.99
C MET A 65 1.65 -8.37 12.61
N ALA A 66 1.88 -9.26 13.58
CA ALA A 66 1.94 -10.71 13.34
C ALA A 66 0.57 -11.24 12.88
N LYS A 67 -0.49 -10.98 13.68
CA LYS A 67 -1.86 -11.38 13.35
C LYS A 67 -2.34 -10.75 12.04
N PHE A 68 -2.02 -9.48 11.78
CA PHE A 68 -2.41 -8.84 10.53
C PHE A 68 -1.87 -9.58 9.29
N LYS A 69 -0.63 -10.06 9.34
CA LYS A 69 -0.05 -10.83 8.22
C LYS A 69 -0.79 -12.15 8.01
N GLU A 70 -1.10 -12.88 9.08
CA GLU A 70 -1.86 -14.13 9.02
C GLU A 70 -3.23 -13.93 8.35
N GLU A 71 -3.98 -12.90 8.78
CA GLU A 71 -5.29 -12.58 8.20
C GLU A 71 -5.18 -12.18 6.71
N MET A 72 -4.15 -11.41 6.34
CA MET A 72 -3.93 -11.01 4.96
C MET A 72 -3.54 -12.18 4.05
N ASP A 73 -2.78 -13.14 4.56
CA ASP A 73 -2.43 -14.34 3.80
C ASP A 73 -3.63 -15.27 3.63
N ALA A 74 -4.50 -15.39 4.64
CA ALA A 74 -5.77 -16.11 4.53
C ALA A 74 -6.68 -15.50 3.42
N LEU A 75 -6.74 -14.17 3.33
CA LEU A 75 -7.52 -13.48 2.28
C LEU A 75 -7.01 -13.74 0.86
N LYS A 76 -5.69 -13.92 0.68
CA LYS A 76 -5.11 -14.23 -0.65
C LYS A 76 -5.53 -15.61 -1.13
N ILE A 77 -5.70 -16.56 -0.22
CA ILE A 77 -6.10 -17.95 -0.53
C ILE A 77 -7.57 -18.00 -0.93
N ALA A 78 -8.43 -17.25 -0.21
CA ALA A 78 -9.86 -17.17 -0.52
C ALA A 78 -10.17 -16.56 -1.91
N GLY A 79 -9.28 -15.71 -2.45
CA GLY A 79 -9.40 -15.15 -3.80
C GLY A 79 -8.96 -16.07 -4.94
N GLY A 80 -8.44 -17.27 -4.63
CA GLY A 80 -7.92 -18.24 -5.61
C GLY A 80 -8.88 -19.37 -5.99
N GLU A 81 -10.04 -19.49 -5.34
CA GLU A 81 -11.01 -20.58 -5.59
C GLU A 81 -12.09 -20.22 -6.63
N THR A 82 -12.02 -19.02 -7.24
CA THR A 82 -13.00 -18.54 -8.24
C THR A 82 -12.39 -18.06 -9.56
N ALA A 83 -11.23 -18.59 -9.94
CA ALA A 83 -10.62 -18.36 -11.26
C ALA A 83 -10.59 -19.65 -12.09
#